data_AF-A0A0G1WTW7-F1
#
_entry.id   AF-A0A0G1WTW7-F1
#
_cell.length_a   1.000
_cell.length_b   1.000
_cell.length_c   1.000
_cell.angle_alpha   90.00
_cell.angle_beta   90.00
_cell.angle_gamma   90.00
#
_symmetry.space_group_name_H-M   'P 1'
#
loop_
_entity.id
_entity.type
_entity.pdbx_description
1 polymer ?
#
loop_
_entity_poly.entity_id
_entity_poly.type
_entity_poly.pdbx_seq_one_letter_code
_entity_poly.pdbx_strand_id
1 'polypeptide(L)'
;MGGNLLDRIRHRLKNPVVAGALVMTAVILVALIFPSEIKLLLGLSSDERIGIATGKPLPKYTGRDIREIRMVPEEVKLFTEDQKEKIRQRILDAAGSIDVNPDVLDPWLQLGLYKKVIGDFEGARDAWEYASLIRPQNVVSFKNLGELYWRYMPDFLKAETNLRIAIANEPKLIDSYITLSEVYRYSYKEKADSADDILLEGLANNPESRDLVAYIAYYYKETGDKENAIKYFRELRQIEPANEDVIKELQKLGAQ
;
A
#
# COMPACT_ATOMS: atom_id res chain seq x y z
N MET A 1 48.17 0.24 -63.39
CA MET A 1 46.96 -0.61 -63.33
C MET A 1 46.34 -0.50 -61.95
N GLY A 2 45.33 0.36 -61.81
CA GLY A 2 44.64 0.57 -60.53
C GLY A 2 43.61 -0.54 -60.32
N GLY A 3 43.94 -1.54 -59.50
CA GLY A 3 42.97 -2.56 -59.09
C GLY A 3 41.75 -1.90 -58.44
N ASN A 4 40.55 -2.42 -58.75
CA ASN A 4 39.28 -1.94 -58.22
C ASN A 4 39.37 -1.89 -56.68
N LEU A 5 38.79 -0.86 -56.06
CA LEU A 5 38.72 -0.70 -54.61
C LEU A 5 38.26 -1.98 -53.90
N LEU A 6 37.32 -2.71 -54.52
CA LEU A 6 36.81 -3.99 -54.02
C LEU A 6 37.88 -5.08 -53.92
N ASP A 7 38.80 -5.16 -54.89
CA ASP A 7 39.87 -6.16 -54.88
C ASP A 7 40.91 -5.86 -53.81
N ARG A 8 41.18 -4.57 -53.55
CA ARG A 8 42.08 -4.15 -52.48
C ARG A 8 41.49 -4.41 -51.10
N ILE A 9 40.18 -4.19 -50.92
CA ILE A 9 39.46 -4.52 -49.68
C ILE A 9 39.47 -6.03 -49.46
N ARG A 10 39.14 -6.82 -50.48
CA ARG A 10 39.11 -8.29 -50.41
C ARG A 10 40.50 -8.87 -50.09
N HIS A 11 41.57 -8.30 -50.63
CA HIS A 11 42.94 -8.72 -50.28
C HIS A 11 43.31 -8.38 -48.83
N ARG A 12 42.92 -7.20 -48.32
CA ARG A 12 43.18 -6.80 -46.92
C ARG A 12 42.39 -7.64 -45.91
N LEU A 13 41.18 -8.09 -46.27
CA LEU A 13 40.35 -8.97 -45.45
C LEU A 13 40.92 -10.39 -45.27
N LYS A 14 41.90 -10.81 -46.07
CA LYS A 14 42.62 -12.08 -45.85
C LYS A 14 43.57 -12.03 -44.65
N ASN A 15 43.92 -10.83 -44.16
CA ASN A 15 44.71 -10.68 -42.96
C ASN A 15 43.80 -10.80 -41.73
N PRO A 16 43.98 -11.81 -40.86
CA PRO A 16 43.10 -12.05 -39.72
C PRO A 16 43.07 -10.87 -38.73
N VAL A 17 44.15 -10.11 -38.60
CA VAL A 17 44.21 -8.92 -37.74
C VAL A 17 43.33 -7.80 -38.31
N VAL A 18 43.38 -7.60 -39.63
CA VAL A 18 42.59 -6.56 -40.32
C VAL A 18 41.11 -6.94 -40.36
N ALA A 19 40.80 -8.22 -40.58
CA ALA A 19 39.44 -8.75 -40.51
C ALA A 19 38.85 -8.62 -39.10
N GLY A 20 39.62 -8.98 -38.06
CA GLY A 20 39.21 -8.83 -36.66
C GLY A 20 38.95 -7.38 -36.26
N ALA A 21 39.81 -6.44 -36.68
CA ALA A 21 39.62 -5.02 -36.43
C ALA A 21 38.36 -4.45 -37.11
N LEU A 22 38.05 -4.86 -38.35
CA LEU A 22 36.84 -4.45 -39.06
C LEU A 22 35.56 -4.99 -38.42
N VAL A 23 35.58 -6.24 -37.96
CA VAL A 23 34.45 -6.82 -37.20
C VAL A 23 34.24 -6.07 -35.88
N MET A 24 35.30 -5.80 -35.12
CA MET A 24 35.22 -5.00 -33.89
C MET A 24 34.69 -3.59 -34.15
N THR A 25 35.14 -2.94 -35.22
CA THR A 25 34.68 -1.58 -35.58
C THR A 25 33.20 -1.60 -35.97
N ALA A 26 32.76 -2.62 -36.73
CA ALA A 26 31.35 -2.80 -37.08
C ALA A 26 30.48 -3.08 -35.85
N VAL A 27 30.97 -3.91 -34.91
CA VAL A 27 30.28 -4.17 -33.63
C VAL A 27 30.16 -2.90 -32.79
N ILE A 28 31.23 -2.09 -32.71
CA ILE A 28 31.19 -0.79 -32.00
C ILE A 28 30.23 0.19 -32.68
N LEU A 29 30.22 0.25 -34.02
CA LEU A 29 29.27 1.11 -34.74
C LEU A 29 27.82 0.66 -34.52
N VAL A 30 27.55 -0.65 -34.57
CA VAL A 30 26.23 -1.21 -34.24
C VAL A 30 25.88 -0.91 -32.78
N ALA A 31 26.85 -0.92 -31.86
CA ALA A 31 26.65 -0.56 -30.44
C ALA A 31 26.25 0.89 -30.23
N LEU A 32 26.79 1.79 -31.03
CA LEU A 32 26.49 3.22 -30.98
C LEU A 32 25.13 3.55 -31.62
N ILE A 33 24.70 2.76 -32.61
CA ILE A 33 23.45 2.98 -33.33
C ILE A 33 22.26 2.27 -32.65
N PHE A 34 22.51 1.12 -32.01
CA PHE A 34 21.49 0.26 -31.40
C PHE A 34 21.86 -0.20 -29.97
N PRO A 35 21.99 0.73 -29.00
CA PRO A 35 22.49 0.43 -27.66
C PRO A 35 21.59 -0.53 -26.86
N SER A 36 20.29 -0.60 -27.16
CA SER A 36 19.32 -1.49 -26.52
C SER A 36 19.45 -2.95 -26.95
N GLU A 37 19.88 -3.22 -28.18
CA GLU A 37 19.91 -4.56 -28.77
C GLU A 37 21.18 -5.34 -28.39
N ILE A 38 22.28 -4.63 -28.10
CA ILE A 38 23.52 -5.23 -27.60
C ILE A 38 23.39 -5.76 -26.17
N LYS A 39 22.61 -5.10 -25.32
CA LYS A 39 22.34 -5.59 -23.95
C LYS A 39 21.73 -7.00 -23.98
N LEU A 40 20.83 -7.24 -24.96
CA LEU A 40 20.19 -8.54 -25.19
C LEU A 40 21.19 -9.61 -25.66
N LEU A 41 22.10 -9.26 -26.56
CA LEU A 41 23.13 -10.15 -27.12
C LEU A 41 24.22 -10.54 -26.10
N LEU A 42 24.48 -9.70 -25.10
CA LEU A 42 25.48 -9.93 -24.05
C LEU A 42 24.93 -10.65 -22.81
N GLY A 43 23.65 -11.04 -22.80
CA GLY A 43 23.02 -11.67 -21.63
C GLY A 43 22.94 -10.74 -20.40
N LEU A 44 23.13 -9.42 -20.61
CA LEU A 44 22.88 -8.40 -19.60
C LEU A 44 21.35 -8.21 -19.56
N SER A 45 20.68 -8.97 -18.69
CA SER A 45 19.23 -8.91 -18.53
C SER A 45 18.77 -7.46 -18.35
N SER A 46 17.75 -7.10 -19.12
CA SER A 46 16.96 -5.86 -19.12
C SER A 46 17.17 -4.98 -17.89
N ASP A 47 17.52 -3.71 -18.11
CA ASP A 47 17.59 -2.62 -17.13
C ASP A 47 16.66 -2.86 -15.92
N GLU A 48 17.21 -3.50 -14.88
CA GLU A 48 16.48 -3.87 -13.69
C GLU A 48 16.08 -2.56 -13.00
N ARG A 49 14.79 -2.19 -13.09
CA ARG A 49 14.31 -0.93 -12.53
C ARG A 49 14.55 -0.95 -11.03
N ILE A 50 15.29 0.03 -10.53
CA ILE A 50 15.53 0.19 -9.09
C ILE A 50 14.39 1.02 -8.50
N GLY A 51 13.75 0.51 -7.45
CA GLY A 51 12.70 1.22 -6.74
C GLY A 51 13.26 2.44 -6.01
N ILE A 52 12.66 3.61 -6.26
CA ILE A 52 13.10 4.91 -5.74
C ILE A 52 13.13 4.92 -4.21
N ALA A 53 12.12 4.29 -3.57
CA ALA A 53 12.03 4.28 -2.11
C ALA A 53 12.85 3.16 -1.45
N THR A 54 13.10 2.05 -2.15
CA THR A 54 13.74 0.87 -1.56
C THR A 54 15.23 0.78 -1.86
N GLY A 55 15.70 1.43 -2.94
CA GLY A 55 17.06 1.29 -3.45
C GLY A 55 17.38 -0.12 -3.96
N LYS A 56 16.38 -0.97 -4.12
CA LYS A 56 16.48 -2.38 -4.52
C LYS A 56 15.81 -2.60 -5.88
N PRO A 57 16.09 -3.71 -6.57
CA PRO A 57 15.28 -4.13 -7.71
C PRO A 57 13.79 -4.07 -7.40
N LEU A 58 13.04 -3.48 -8.33
CA LEU A 58 11.60 -3.38 -8.19
C LEU A 58 11.00 -4.79 -8.11
N PRO A 59 10.16 -5.09 -7.12
CA PRO A 59 9.53 -6.39 -7.01
C PRO A 59 8.69 -6.68 -8.25
N LYS A 60 8.67 -7.95 -8.67
CA LYS A 60 7.75 -8.40 -9.72
C LYS A 60 6.34 -8.45 -9.15
N TYR A 61 5.38 -7.81 -9.83
CA TYR A 61 3.97 -7.96 -9.49
C TYR A 61 3.49 -9.38 -9.82
N THR A 62 2.81 -10.03 -8.87
CA THR A 62 2.32 -11.42 -8.98
C THR A 62 0.82 -11.57 -8.71
N GLY A 63 0.11 -10.46 -8.56
CA GLY A 63 -1.34 -10.47 -8.39
C GLY A 63 -2.09 -10.74 -9.69
N ARG A 64 -3.42 -10.69 -9.63
CA ARG A 64 -4.28 -10.78 -10.82
C ARG A 64 -4.05 -9.63 -11.78
N ASP A 65 -4.50 -9.78 -13.03
CA ASP A 65 -4.40 -8.71 -14.02
C ASP A 65 -4.99 -7.40 -13.48
N ILE A 66 -4.16 -6.35 -13.49
CA ILE A 66 -4.51 -5.02 -13.00
C ILE A 66 -5.69 -4.39 -13.77
N ARG A 67 -6.00 -4.89 -14.98
CA ARG A 67 -7.15 -4.48 -15.80
C ARG A 67 -8.38 -5.34 -15.62
N GLU A 68 -8.27 -6.46 -14.93
CA GLU A 68 -9.42 -7.31 -14.67
C GLU A 68 -10.43 -6.58 -13.79
N ILE A 69 -11.68 -6.51 -14.21
CA ILE A 69 -12.76 -5.82 -13.48
C ILE A 69 -13.83 -6.85 -13.13
N ARG A 70 -13.95 -7.17 -11.84
CA ARG A 70 -14.99 -8.05 -11.30
C ARG A 70 -15.90 -7.24 -10.38
N MET A 71 -17.01 -6.74 -10.92
CA MET A 71 -18.00 -6.04 -10.10
C MET A 71 -18.91 -7.07 -9.42
N VAL A 72 -18.87 -7.12 -8.09
CA VAL A 72 -19.77 -7.96 -7.29
C VAL A 72 -21.16 -7.33 -7.30
N PRO A 73 -22.20 -8.01 -7.82
CA PRO A 73 -23.54 -7.43 -8.00
C PRO A 73 -24.11 -6.81 -6.73
N GLU A 74 -23.94 -7.46 -5.58
CA GLU A 74 -24.46 -7.01 -4.29
C GLU A 74 -23.83 -5.70 -3.80
N GLU A 75 -22.54 -5.50 -4.07
CA GLU A 75 -21.77 -4.31 -3.69
C GLU A 75 -22.13 -3.11 -4.59
N VAL A 76 -22.40 -3.37 -5.87
CA VAL A 76 -22.70 -2.30 -6.86
C VAL A 76 -24.20 -2.11 -7.12
N LYS A 77 -25.08 -2.77 -6.37
CA LYS A 77 -26.54 -2.74 -6.60
C LYS A 77 -27.17 -1.34 -6.53
N LEU A 78 -26.55 -0.44 -5.78
CA LEU A 78 -27.00 0.94 -5.62
C LEU A 78 -26.33 1.91 -6.60
N PHE A 79 -25.37 1.44 -7.40
CA PHE A 79 -24.68 2.29 -8.37
C PHE A 79 -25.49 2.37 -9.67
N THR A 80 -25.59 3.58 -10.21
CA THR A 80 -26.07 3.80 -11.57
C THR A 80 -25.07 3.25 -12.59
N GLU A 81 -25.52 2.98 -13.81
CA GLU A 81 -24.61 2.55 -14.89
C GLU A 81 -23.52 3.60 -15.16
N ASP A 82 -23.85 4.90 -15.10
CA ASP A 82 -22.86 5.99 -15.20
C ASP A 82 -21.80 5.93 -14.09
N GLN A 83 -22.19 5.58 -12.86
CA GLN A 83 -21.24 5.42 -11.75
C GLN A 83 -20.35 4.20 -11.97
N LYS A 84 -20.92 3.06 -12.40
CA LYS A 84 -20.17 1.85 -12.72
C LYS A 84 -19.17 2.10 -13.85
N GLU A 85 -19.57 2.81 -14.90
CA GLU A 85 -18.68 3.13 -16.01
C GLU A 85 -17.56 4.08 -15.60
N LYS A 86 -17.86 5.09 -14.76
CA LYS A 86 -16.81 5.94 -14.16
C LYS A 86 -15.81 5.11 -13.37
N ILE A 87 -16.27 4.16 -12.54
CA ILE A 87 -15.36 3.30 -11.78
C ILE A 87 -14.54 2.39 -12.70
N ARG A 88 -15.15 1.83 -13.75
CA ARG A 88 -14.45 1.05 -14.78
C ARG A 88 -13.32 1.86 -15.40
N GLN A 89 -13.61 3.09 -15.83
CA GLN A 89 -12.61 3.98 -16.40
C GLN A 89 -11.48 4.28 -15.40
N ARG A 90 -11.81 4.56 -14.13
CA ARG A 90 -10.80 4.81 -13.08
C ARG A 90 -9.85 3.62 -12.85
N ILE A 91 -10.36 2.38 -12.92
CA ILE A 91 -9.53 1.18 -12.83
C ILE A 91 -8.57 1.10 -14.03
N LEU A 92 -9.08 1.35 -15.24
CA LEU A 92 -8.26 1.33 -16.46
C LEU A 92 -7.21 2.44 -16.50
N ASP A 93 -7.54 3.64 -16.02
CA ASP A 93 -6.60 4.77 -15.92
C ASP A 93 -5.47 4.47 -14.93
N ALA A 94 -5.81 3.89 -13.76
CA ALA A 94 -4.82 3.47 -12.77
C ALA A 94 -3.90 2.38 -13.35
N ALA A 95 -4.47 1.37 -14.01
CA ALA A 95 -3.71 0.31 -14.67
C ALA A 95 -2.78 0.85 -15.79
N GLY A 96 -3.25 1.80 -16.59
CA GLY A 96 -2.43 2.48 -17.60
C GLY A 96 -1.25 3.23 -16.98
N SER A 97 -1.46 3.89 -15.86
CA SER A 97 -0.39 4.59 -15.12
C SER A 97 0.64 3.61 -14.55
N ILE A 98 0.20 2.45 -14.07
CA ILE A 98 1.06 1.37 -13.57
C ILE A 98 1.94 0.80 -14.69
N ASP A 99 1.41 0.59 -15.89
CA ASP A 99 2.21 0.09 -17.02
C ASP A 99 3.34 1.04 -17.41
N VAL A 100 3.09 2.35 -17.33
CA VAL A 100 4.11 3.37 -17.61
C VAL A 100 5.20 3.31 -16.54
N ASN A 101 4.80 3.36 -15.27
CA ASN A 101 5.74 3.27 -14.16
C ASN A 101 5.15 2.54 -12.94
N PRO A 102 5.52 1.27 -12.71
CA PRO A 102 5.01 0.50 -11.58
C PRO A 102 5.61 0.92 -10.23
N ASP A 103 6.63 1.79 -10.20
CA ASP A 103 7.20 2.33 -8.95
C ASP A 103 6.51 3.62 -8.46
N VAL A 104 5.35 3.99 -9.03
CA VAL A 104 4.54 5.11 -8.52
C VAL A 104 3.47 4.56 -7.59
N LEU A 105 3.42 5.07 -6.35
CA LEU A 105 2.52 4.60 -5.30
C LEU A 105 1.04 4.85 -5.61
N ASP A 106 0.69 6.07 -5.99
CA ASP A 106 -0.70 6.52 -6.06
C ASP A 106 -1.59 5.65 -6.97
N PRO A 107 -1.16 5.26 -8.19
CA PRO A 107 -1.94 4.36 -9.03
C PRO A 107 -2.28 3.02 -8.36
N TRP A 108 -1.37 2.43 -7.58
CA TRP A 108 -1.64 1.18 -6.85
C TRP A 108 -2.64 1.39 -5.71
N LEU A 109 -2.53 2.50 -4.96
CA LEU A 109 -3.50 2.83 -3.93
C LEU A 109 -4.91 3.04 -4.51
N GLN A 110 -5.01 3.77 -5.63
CA GLN A 110 -6.26 4.03 -6.32
C GLN A 110 -6.86 2.77 -6.94
N LEU A 111 -6.02 1.94 -7.58
CA LEU A 111 -6.46 0.65 -8.13
C LEU A 111 -7.09 -0.21 -7.03
N GLY A 112 -6.42 -0.32 -5.87
CA GLY A 112 -6.97 -1.09 -4.75
C GLY A 112 -8.25 -0.49 -4.18
N LEU A 113 -8.33 0.84 -4.08
CA LEU A 113 -9.53 1.54 -3.63
C LEU A 113 -10.73 1.26 -4.54
N TYR A 114 -10.58 1.42 -5.86
CA TYR A 114 -11.69 1.20 -6.80
C TYR A 114 -12.07 -0.28 -6.88
N LYS A 115 -11.11 -1.20 -6.76
CA LYS A 115 -11.40 -2.64 -6.66
C LYS A 115 -12.17 -2.98 -5.39
N LYS A 116 -11.81 -2.41 -4.23
CA LYS A 116 -12.60 -2.54 -2.99
C LYS A 116 -14.03 -2.03 -3.18
N VAL A 117 -14.21 -0.87 -3.81
CA VAL A 117 -15.53 -0.24 -4.03
C VAL A 117 -16.49 -1.13 -4.81
N ILE A 118 -15.99 -1.96 -5.73
CA ILE A 118 -16.81 -2.87 -6.54
C ILE A 118 -16.90 -4.29 -5.96
N GLY A 119 -16.40 -4.51 -4.74
CA GLY A 119 -16.37 -5.82 -4.09
C GLY A 119 -15.22 -6.73 -4.54
N ASP A 120 -14.31 -6.24 -5.38
CA ASP A 120 -13.17 -7.01 -5.88
C ASP A 120 -12.03 -7.07 -4.84
N PHE A 121 -12.32 -7.65 -3.66
CA PHE A 121 -11.44 -7.61 -2.50
C PHE A 121 -10.08 -8.28 -2.74
N GLU A 122 -10.04 -9.40 -3.48
CA GLU A 122 -8.77 -10.02 -3.86
C GLU A 122 -7.90 -9.09 -4.70
N GLY A 123 -8.52 -8.33 -5.61
CA GLY A 123 -7.79 -7.40 -6.48
C GLY A 123 -7.36 -6.16 -5.71
N ALA A 124 -8.16 -5.73 -4.73
CA ALA A 124 -7.78 -4.68 -3.80
C ALA A 124 -6.55 -5.07 -2.97
N ARG A 125 -6.57 -6.28 -2.41
CA ARG A 125 -5.44 -6.88 -1.69
C ARG A 125 -4.19 -6.88 -2.57
N ASP A 126 -4.27 -7.45 -3.77
CA ASP A 126 -3.11 -7.60 -4.65
C ASP A 126 -2.44 -6.24 -4.96
N ALA A 127 -3.26 -5.20 -5.21
CA ALA A 127 -2.77 -3.86 -5.50
C ALA A 127 -2.12 -3.21 -4.27
N TRP A 128 -2.73 -3.31 -3.10
CA TRP A 128 -2.19 -2.72 -1.87
C TRP A 128 -1.01 -3.49 -1.29
N GLU A 129 -0.92 -4.81 -1.50
CA GLU A 129 0.27 -5.59 -1.16
C GLU A 129 1.45 -5.12 -2.01
N TYR A 130 1.27 -4.91 -3.32
CA TYR A 130 2.34 -4.36 -4.15
C TYR A 130 2.71 -2.93 -3.76
N ALA A 131 1.73 -2.07 -3.48
CA ALA A 131 1.95 -0.72 -2.95
C ALA A 131 2.83 -0.75 -1.68
N SER A 132 2.57 -1.69 -0.78
CA SER A 132 3.32 -1.89 0.47
C SER A 132 4.76 -2.34 0.20
N LEU A 133 4.98 -3.18 -0.82
CA LEU A 133 6.32 -3.62 -1.22
C LEU A 133 7.18 -2.46 -1.76
N ILE A 134 6.60 -1.60 -2.60
CA ILE A 134 7.33 -0.48 -3.20
C ILE A 134 7.45 0.72 -2.27
N ARG A 135 6.57 0.84 -1.27
CA ARG A 135 6.59 1.89 -0.24
C ARG A 135 6.37 1.29 1.16
N PRO A 136 7.38 0.65 1.76
CA PRO A 136 7.24 -0.04 3.05
C PRO A 136 6.96 0.90 4.25
N GLN A 137 7.16 2.21 4.09
CA GLN A 137 6.81 3.22 5.10
C GLN A 137 5.42 3.85 4.86
N ASN A 138 4.72 3.50 3.78
CA ASN A 138 3.42 4.10 3.47
C ASN A 138 2.32 3.50 4.34
N VAL A 139 1.81 4.28 5.27
CA VAL A 139 0.79 3.89 6.24
C VAL A 139 -0.55 3.52 5.59
N VAL A 140 -0.93 4.22 4.52
CA VAL A 140 -2.23 4.06 3.84
C VAL A 140 -2.42 2.65 3.29
N SER A 141 -1.39 2.09 2.63
CA SER A 141 -1.44 0.73 2.08
C SER A 141 -1.67 -0.33 3.16
N PHE A 142 -0.90 -0.28 4.25
CA PHE A 142 -1.05 -1.20 5.38
C PHE A 142 -2.38 -1.04 6.11
N LYS A 143 -2.83 0.20 6.36
CA LYS A 143 -4.15 0.43 6.98
C LYS A 143 -5.27 -0.14 6.13
N ASN A 144 -5.25 0.11 4.82
CA ASN A 144 -6.23 -0.41 3.88
C ASN A 144 -6.22 -1.95 3.86
N LEU A 145 -5.04 -2.59 3.87
CA LEU A 145 -4.93 -4.05 3.98
C LEU A 145 -5.48 -4.56 5.31
N GLY A 146 -5.18 -3.88 6.42
CA GLY A 146 -5.70 -4.19 7.75
C GLY A 146 -7.22 -4.22 7.79
N GLU A 147 -7.86 -3.15 7.32
CA GLU A 147 -9.32 -3.06 7.20
C GLU A 147 -9.91 -4.08 6.22
N LEU A 148 -9.21 -4.36 5.11
CA LEU A 148 -9.67 -5.32 4.12
C LEU A 148 -9.73 -6.74 4.70
N TYR A 149 -8.64 -7.16 5.37
CA TYR A 149 -8.55 -8.44 6.05
C TYR A 149 -9.49 -8.53 7.25
N TRP A 150 -9.82 -7.42 7.90
CA TRP A 150 -10.81 -7.43 8.98
C TRP A 150 -12.24 -7.57 8.45
N ARG A 151 -12.65 -6.72 7.50
CA ARG A 151 -14.07 -6.52 7.16
C ARG A 151 -14.56 -7.37 6.01
N TYR A 152 -13.68 -7.73 5.08
CA TYR A 152 -14.08 -8.35 3.81
C TYR A 152 -13.39 -9.69 3.54
N MET A 153 -12.23 -9.92 4.14
CA MET A 153 -11.44 -11.14 3.98
C MET A 153 -10.97 -11.66 5.35
N PRO A 154 -11.90 -12.10 6.23
CA PRO A 154 -11.68 -12.28 7.67
C PRO A 154 -10.47 -13.18 7.98
N ASP A 155 -9.32 -12.54 8.11
CA ASP A 155 -8.00 -13.08 8.45
C ASP A 155 -7.40 -12.11 9.47
N PHE A 156 -7.78 -12.30 10.73
CA PHE A 156 -7.52 -11.32 11.79
C PHE A 156 -6.04 -11.22 12.14
N LEU A 157 -5.26 -12.28 11.90
CA LEU A 157 -3.81 -12.24 12.05
C LEU A 157 -3.17 -11.31 11.01
N LYS A 158 -3.61 -11.39 9.74
CA LYS A 158 -3.15 -10.44 8.72
C LYS A 158 -3.67 -9.03 8.97
N ALA A 159 -4.89 -8.87 9.49
CA ALA A 159 -5.40 -7.56 9.89
C ALA A 159 -4.51 -6.93 10.98
N GLU A 160 -4.24 -7.67 12.06
CA GLU A 160 -3.32 -7.25 13.15
C GLU A 160 -1.94 -6.91 12.59
N THR A 161 -1.35 -7.79 11.78
CA THR A 161 0.00 -7.61 11.23
C THR A 161 0.11 -6.30 10.45
N ASN A 162 -0.85 -6.03 9.55
CA ASN A 162 -0.82 -4.82 8.74
C ASN A 162 -1.09 -3.56 9.58
N LEU A 163 -2.03 -3.59 10.52
CA LEU A 163 -2.30 -2.44 11.40
C LEU A 163 -1.12 -2.14 12.33
N ARG A 164 -0.41 -3.18 12.81
CA ARG A 164 0.84 -3.01 13.58
C ARG A 164 1.95 -2.36 12.75
N ILE A 165 2.08 -2.70 11.47
CA ILE A 165 3.03 -2.01 10.57
C ILE A 165 2.61 -0.55 10.36
N ALA A 166 1.31 -0.28 10.16
CA ALA A 166 0.80 1.09 10.05
C ALA A 166 1.12 1.93 11.31
N ILE A 167 0.90 1.37 12.50
CA ILE A 167 1.26 1.98 13.79
C ILE A 167 2.77 2.24 13.88
N ALA A 168 3.59 1.26 13.50
CA ALA A 168 5.05 1.42 13.56
C ALA A 168 5.56 2.51 12.61
N ASN A 169 4.93 2.65 11.44
CA ASN A 169 5.28 3.67 10.44
C ASN A 169 4.82 5.07 10.84
N GLU A 170 3.66 5.20 11.51
CA GLU A 170 3.15 6.47 12.00
C GLU A 170 2.51 6.32 13.40
N PRO A 171 3.32 6.37 14.47
CA PRO A 171 2.82 6.17 15.84
C PRO A 171 1.84 7.24 16.32
N LYS A 172 1.76 8.37 15.62
CA LYS A 172 0.81 9.45 15.90
C LYS A 172 -0.54 9.27 15.21
N LEU A 173 -0.70 8.26 14.36
CA LEU A 173 -1.95 7.99 13.68
C LEU A 173 -2.91 7.22 14.59
N ILE A 174 -3.72 7.98 15.33
CA ILE A 174 -4.68 7.46 16.32
C ILE A 174 -5.65 6.44 15.71
N ASP A 175 -6.11 6.70 14.49
CA ASP A 175 -7.08 5.86 13.79
C ASP A 175 -6.61 4.40 13.62
N SER A 176 -5.29 4.16 13.52
CA SER A 176 -4.75 2.80 13.43
C SER A 176 -4.84 2.03 14.75
N TYR A 177 -4.67 2.70 15.90
CA TYR A 177 -4.88 2.09 17.22
C TYR A 177 -6.35 1.79 17.45
N ILE A 178 -7.23 2.74 17.12
CA ILE A 178 -8.68 2.55 17.21
C ILE A 178 -9.10 1.35 16.36
N THR A 179 -8.72 1.33 15.08
CA THR A 179 -9.05 0.23 14.16
C THR A 179 -8.56 -1.12 14.70
N LEU A 180 -7.33 -1.20 15.22
CA LEU A 180 -6.79 -2.45 15.77
C LEU A 180 -7.51 -2.88 17.06
N SER A 181 -7.85 -1.93 17.94
CA SER A 181 -8.65 -2.23 19.14
C SER A 181 -10.04 -2.77 18.77
N GLU A 182 -10.66 -2.27 17.69
CA GLU A 182 -11.94 -2.75 17.20
C GLU A 182 -11.83 -4.15 16.58
N VAL A 183 -10.75 -4.44 15.86
CA VAL A 183 -10.45 -5.80 15.39
C VAL A 183 -10.42 -6.77 16.57
N TYR A 184 -9.71 -6.43 17.64
CA TYR A 184 -9.61 -7.26 18.84
C TYR A 184 -10.95 -7.42 19.54
N ARG A 185 -11.63 -6.31 19.80
CA ARG A 185 -12.89 -6.29 20.54
C ARG A 185 -14.01 -7.06 19.84
N TYR A 186 -14.14 -6.90 18.53
CA TYR A 186 -15.33 -7.35 17.80
C TYR A 186 -15.13 -8.59 16.96
N SER A 187 -13.90 -8.99 16.64
CA SER A 187 -13.67 -10.03 15.63
C SER A 187 -12.59 -11.04 16.03
N TYR A 188 -11.50 -10.60 16.65
CA TYR A 188 -10.38 -11.45 17.02
C TYR A 188 -10.51 -11.95 18.47
N LYS A 189 -11.35 -12.97 18.67
CA LYS A 189 -11.75 -13.49 19.99
C LYS A 189 -10.56 -13.80 20.92
N GLU A 190 -9.49 -14.35 20.38
CA GLU A 190 -8.28 -14.71 21.11
C GLU A 190 -7.53 -13.50 21.69
N LYS A 191 -7.82 -12.30 21.18
CA LYS A 191 -7.20 -11.02 21.55
C LYS A 191 -8.19 -10.03 22.18
N ALA A 192 -9.44 -10.44 22.41
CA ALA A 192 -10.50 -9.54 22.88
C ALA A 192 -10.13 -8.82 24.18
N ASP A 193 -9.45 -9.52 25.10
CA ASP A 193 -9.00 -8.97 26.39
C ASP A 193 -7.83 -7.99 26.27
N SER A 194 -7.25 -7.80 25.08
CA SER A 194 -6.14 -6.87 24.83
C SER A 194 -6.56 -5.64 24.01
N ALA A 195 -7.86 -5.42 23.80
CA ALA A 195 -8.33 -4.30 22.99
C ALA A 195 -7.99 -2.93 23.64
N ASP A 196 -8.09 -2.83 24.97
CA ASP A 196 -7.71 -1.61 25.69
C ASP A 196 -6.20 -1.40 25.75
N ASP A 197 -5.39 -2.46 25.82
CA ASP A 197 -3.93 -2.35 25.71
C ASP A 197 -3.51 -1.55 24.47
N ILE A 198 -4.16 -1.80 23.32
CA ILE A 198 -3.90 -1.07 22.06
C ILE A 198 -4.28 0.40 22.18
N LEU A 199 -5.42 0.70 22.80
CA LEU A 199 -5.87 2.08 22.98
C LEU A 199 -4.93 2.85 23.93
N LEU A 200 -4.48 2.20 25.01
CA LEU A 200 -3.53 2.76 25.97
C LEU A 200 -2.14 2.96 25.35
N GLU A 201 -1.69 2.05 24.48
CA GLU A 201 -0.51 2.26 23.64
C GLU A 201 -0.66 3.48 22.73
N GLY A 202 -1.83 3.65 22.11
CA GLY A 202 -2.17 4.82 21.33
C GLY A 202 -2.10 6.11 22.14
N LEU A 203 -2.61 6.10 23.38
CA LEU A 203 -2.59 7.24 24.29
C LEU A 203 -1.18 7.58 24.75
N ALA A 204 -0.35 6.57 25.03
CA ALA A 204 1.06 6.79 25.37
C ALA A 204 1.83 7.46 24.22
N ASN A 205 1.51 7.11 22.97
CA ASN A 205 2.08 7.77 21.79
C ASN A 205 1.43 9.13 21.50
N ASN A 206 0.21 9.39 21.99
CA ASN A 206 -0.58 10.60 21.72
C ASN A 206 -1.14 11.21 23.01
N PRO A 207 -0.30 11.63 23.97
CA PRO A 207 -0.72 11.96 25.34
C PRO A 207 -1.63 13.18 25.45
N GLU A 208 -1.66 14.04 24.43
CA GLU A 208 -2.50 15.25 24.40
C GLU A 208 -3.80 15.05 23.60
N SER A 209 -4.05 13.84 23.09
CA SER A 209 -5.22 13.60 22.25
C SER A 209 -6.49 13.46 23.08
N ARG A 210 -7.23 14.56 23.19
CA ARG A 210 -8.58 14.58 23.76
C ARG A 210 -9.49 13.55 23.09
N ASP A 211 -9.44 13.44 21.76
CA ASP A 211 -10.35 12.55 21.01
C ASP A 211 -10.07 11.07 21.33
N LEU A 212 -8.81 10.70 21.57
CA LEU A 212 -8.46 9.34 22.01
C LEU A 212 -8.84 9.09 23.47
N VAL A 213 -8.65 10.07 24.36
CA VAL A 213 -9.13 9.97 25.75
C VAL A 213 -10.66 9.78 25.78
N ALA A 214 -11.39 10.50 24.92
CA ALA A 214 -12.83 10.32 24.77
C ALA A 214 -13.18 8.91 24.29
N TYR A 215 -12.51 8.42 23.24
CA TYR A 215 -12.72 7.05 22.74
C TYR A 215 -12.49 6.00 23.84
N ILE A 216 -11.42 6.13 24.63
CA ILE A 216 -11.09 5.23 25.75
C ILE A 216 -12.17 5.28 26.85
N ALA A 217 -12.64 6.47 27.20
CA ALA A 217 -13.70 6.64 28.21
C ALA A 217 -15.00 5.93 27.78
N TYR A 218 -15.39 6.06 26.51
CA TYR A 218 -16.55 5.36 25.96
C TYR A 218 -16.31 3.85 25.84
N TYR A 219 -15.12 3.42 25.43
CA TYR A 219 -14.75 2.00 25.38
C TYR A 219 -14.96 1.32 26.75
N TYR A 220 -14.44 1.91 27.83
CA TYR A 220 -14.58 1.36 29.17
C TYR A 220 -16.03 1.40 29.67
N LYS A 221 -16.77 2.47 29.34
CA LYS A 221 -18.20 2.56 29.64
C LYS A 221 -18.99 1.42 28.96
N GLU A 222 -18.72 1.16 27.68
CA GLU A 222 -19.43 0.15 26.90
C GLU A 222 -19.06 -1.29 27.29
N THR A 223 -17.82 -1.51 27.72
CA THR A 223 -17.35 -2.82 28.22
C THR A 223 -17.73 -3.06 29.68
N GLY A 224 -18.32 -2.06 30.35
CA GLY A 224 -18.82 -2.17 31.72
C GLY A 224 -17.77 -1.91 32.80
N ASP A 225 -16.55 -1.55 32.43
CA ASP A 225 -15.51 -1.10 33.36
C ASP A 225 -15.79 0.35 33.80
N LYS A 226 -16.69 0.44 34.78
CA LYS A 226 -17.14 1.70 35.35
C LYS A 226 -16.01 2.51 35.97
N GLU A 227 -15.00 1.86 36.56
CA GLU A 227 -13.91 2.53 37.25
C GLU A 227 -13.02 3.28 36.26
N ASN A 228 -12.56 2.59 35.22
CA ASN A 228 -11.76 3.22 34.18
C ASN A 228 -12.57 4.22 33.34
N ALA A 229 -13.86 3.98 33.10
CA ALA A 229 -14.72 4.97 32.45
C ALA A 229 -14.73 6.30 33.23
N ILE A 230 -14.94 6.26 34.54
CA ILE A 230 -14.93 7.46 35.41
C ILE A 230 -13.55 8.14 35.38
N LYS A 231 -12.46 7.36 35.44
CA LYS A 231 -11.10 7.90 35.36
C LYS A 231 -10.89 8.76 34.11
N TYR A 232 -11.18 8.23 32.93
CA TYR A 232 -10.94 8.94 31.67
C TYR A 232 -11.97 10.05 31.40
N PHE A 233 -13.23 9.92 31.84
CA PHE A 233 -14.15 11.05 31.80
C PHE A 233 -13.75 12.20 32.74
N ARG A 234 -13.12 11.92 33.89
CA ARG A 234 -12.56 12.96 34.76
C ARG A 234 -11.38 13.67 34.10
N GLU A 235 -10.54 12.94 33.38
CA GLU A 235 -9.46 13.51 32.59
C GLU A 235 -10.01 14.45 31.50
N LEU A 236 -11.02 14.00 30.74
CA LEU A 236 -11.73 14.87 29.78
C LEU A 236 -12.31 16.12 30.44
N ARG A 237 -12.89 16.00 31.63
CA ARG A 237 -13.43 17.15 32.37
C ARG A 237 -12.35 18.15 32.79
N GLN A 238 -11.11 17.71 33.02
CA GLN A 238 -10.00 18.65 33.28
C GLN A 238 -9.62 19.42 32.02
N ILE A 239 -9.65 18.76 30.86
CA ILE A 239 -9.38 19.36 29.55
C ILE A 239 -10.53 20.29 29.13
N GLU A 240 -11.78 19.89 29.40
CA GLU A 240 -13.00 20.57 28.99
C GLU A 240 -13.98 20.76 30.17
N PRO A 241 -13.71 21.71 31.10
CA PRO A 241 -14.49 21.84 32.33
C PRO A 241 -15.98 22.16 32.13
N ALA A 242 -16.34 22.75 31.00
CA ALA A 242 -17.70 23.16 30.67
C ALA A 242 -18.43 22.21 29.70
N ASN A 243 -17.83 21.07 29.33
CA ASN A 243 -18.48 20.12 28.44
C ASN A 243 -19.64 19.40 29.18
N GLU A 244 -20.88 19.77 28.86
CA GLU A 244 -22.08 19.21 29.48
C GLU A 244 -22.21 17.71 29.28
N ASP A 245 -21.76 17.17 28.14
CA ASP A 245 -21.88 15.76 27.84
C ASP A 245 -20.98 14.94 28.77
N VAL A 246 -19.73 15.38 28.98
CA VAL A 246 -18.81 14.76 29.94
C VAL A 246 -19.37 14.81 31.37
N ILE A 247 -19.98 15.93 31.77
CA ILE A 247 -20.63 16.07 33.09
C ILE A 247 -21.79 15.08 33.22
N LYS A 248 -22.66 14.99 32.21
CA LYS A 248 -23.79 14.04 32.19
C LYS A 248 -23.30 12.59 32.25
N GLU A 249 -22.23 12.25 31.53
CA GLU A 249 -21.67 10.89 31.57
C GLU A 249 -21.09 10.54 32.95
N LEU A 250 -20.36 11.46 33.60
CA LEU A 250 -19.89 11.26 34.98
C LEU A 250 -21.05 11.06 35.96
N GLN A 251 -22.11 11.86 35.86
CA GLN A 251 -23.31 11.72 36.70
C GLN A 251 -24.02 10.38 36.49
N LYS A 252 -24.19 9.93 35.24
CA LYS A 252 -24.77 8.61 34.92
C LYS A 252 -23.93 7.47 35.49
N LEU A 253 -22.61 7.64 35.50
CA LEU A 253 -21.68 6.70 36.13
C LEU A 253 -21.63 6.88 37.66
N GLY A 254 -22.43 7.77 38.26
CA GLY A 254 -22.47 7.98 39.72
C GLY A 254 -21.17 8.57 40.28
N ALA A 255 -20.37 9.24 39.45
CA ALA A 255 -19.25 10.05 39.89
C ALA A 255 -19.77 11.44 40.28
N GLN A 256 -19.51 11.85 41.53
CA GLN A 256 -19.72 13.22 42.01
C GLN A 256 -18.63 14.15 41.46
#